data_AF-A0A453JJD3-F1
#
_entry.id   AF-A0A453JJD3-F1
#
_cell.length_a   1.000
_cell.length_b   1.000
_cell.length_c   1.000
_cell.angle_alpha   90.00
_cell.angle_beta   90.00
_cell.angle_gamma   90.00
#
_symmetry.space_group_name_H-M   'P 1'
#
loop_
_entity.id
_entity.type
_entity.pdbx_description
1 polymer ?
#
loop_
_entity_poly.entity_id
_entity_poly.type
_entity_poly.pdbx_seq_one_letter_code
_entity_poly.pdbx_strand_id
1 'polypeptide(L)'
;MDQRGFVRKSIVRISFKWPNPDNKGKILTVVLPGTIVSIKDDGSCVVLADDTFFRQENCPFVVNLPTAGGYDGVPVAPSMQFFVDGFCALVLQVQPNGYVPPVTFETGPVRREEKVYGFLFPQEDFFTPTMYCPGNVTDGGTGPLANWRHGIPFHSFGRFGSPIFNQSGHLVGISYQDYEA
;
A
#
# COMPACT_ATOMS: atom_id res chain seq x y z
N MET A 1 1.23 -20.80 10.78
CA MET A 1 0.10 -20.01 10.24
C MET A 1 0.70 -19.00 9.26
N ASP A 2 0.17 -18.87 8.04
CA ASP A 2 0.77 -17.99 7.02
C ASP A 2 0.45 -16.52 7.31
N GLN A 3 1.38 -15.77 7.91
CA GLN A 3 1.20 -14.35 8.26
C GLN A 3 0.91 -13.47 7.03
N ARG A 4 1.28 -13.95 5.83
CA ARG A 4 0.96 -13.29 4.55
C ARG A 4 -0.56 -13.21 4.30
N GLY A 5 -1.34 -14.16 4.80
CA GLY A 5 -2.80 -14.10 4.72
C GLY A 5 -3.43 -13.04 5.64
N PHE A 6 -2.75 -12.70 6.75
CA PHE A 6 -3.24 -11.72 7.73
C PHE A 6 -2.98 -10.28 7.30
N VAL A 7 -1.77 -10.01 6.81
CA VAL A 7 -1.37 -8.66 6.40
C VAL A 7 -2.25 -8.12 5.27
N ARG A 8 -2.62 -8.95 4.28
CA ARG A 8 -3.53 -8.58 3.19
C ARG A 8 -4.82 -7.93 3.68
N LYS A 9 -5.34 -8.35 4.82
CA LYS A 9 -6.59 -7.83 5.40
C LYS A 9 -6.50 -6.34 5.78
N SER A 10 -5.29 -5.83 5.97
CA SER A 10 -5.03 -4.42 6.30
C SER A 10 -4.66 -3.60 5.08
N ILE A 11 -4.71 -4.18 3.87
CA ILE A 11 -4.34 -3.51 2.62
C ILE A 11 -5.58 -3.39 1.74
N VAL A 12 -5.87 -2.17 1.29
CA VAL A 12 -6.88 -1.91 0.26
C VAL A 12 -6.24 -1.91 -1.12
N ARG A 13 -7.03 -2.26 -2.13
CA ARG A 13 -6.62 -2.17 -3.53
C ARG A 13 -7.10 -0.84 -4.10
N ILE A 14 -6.17 0.00 -4.56
CA ILE A 14 -6.50 1.26 -5.21
C ILE A 14 -6.18 1.14 -6.69
N SER A 15 -7.20 1.21 -7.54
CA SER A 15 -7.05 1.08 -9.00
C SER A 15 -7.25 2.43 -9.67
N PHE A 16 -6.26 2.90 -10.41
CA PHE A 16 -6.26 4.14 -11.17
C PHE A 16 -6.44 3.86 -12.65
N LYS A 17 -7.20 4.72 -13.33
CA LYS A 17 -7.26 4.78 -14.79
C LYS A 17 -6.38 5.92 -15.26
N TRP A 18 -5.10 5.63 -15.50
CA TRP A 18 -4.10 6.64 -15.82
C TRP A 18 -3.97 6.84 -17.34
N PRO A 19 -4.29 8.02 -17.88
CA PRO A 19 -4.05 8.34 -19.27
C PRO A 19 -2.56 8.65 -19.49
N ASN A 20 -1.74 7.60 -19.56
CA ASN A 20 -0.29 7.74 -19.68
C ASN A 20 0.07 8.54 -20.95
N PRO A 21 0.68 9.75 -20.83
CA PRO A 21 1.01 10.59 -21.97
C PRO A 21 1.99 9.92 -22.93
N ASP A 22 2.85 9.04 -22.43
CA ASP A 22 3.88 8.36 -23.22
C ASP A 22 3.32 7.18 -24.04
N ASN A 23 2.10 6.74 -23.77
CA ASN A 23 1.52 5.54 -24.38
C ASN A 23 0.42 5.82 -25.41
N LYS A 24 0.57 6.91 -26.17
CA LYS A 24 -0.28 7.26 -27.34
C LYS A 24 -1.79 7.31 -27.02
N GLY A 25 -2.17 7.81 -25.85
CA GLY A 25 -3.57 7.96 -25.45
C GLY A 25 -4.26 6.69 -24.92
N LYS A 26 -3.52 5.58 -24.71
CA LYS A 26 -4.07 4.40 -24.03
C LYS A 26 -4.21 4.67 -22.52
N ILE A 27 -5.39 4.38 -21.98
CA ILE A 27 -5.64 4.40 -20.53
C ILE A 27 -5.04 3.12 -19.94
N LEU A 28 -4.03 3.28 -19.08
CA LEU A 28 -3.44 2.19 -18.32
C LEU A 28 -4.18 2.02 -17.00
N THR A 29 -4.34 0.76 -16.56
CA THR A 29 -4.82 0.48 -15.20
C THR A 29 -3.62 0.28 -14.29
N VAL A 30 -3.42 1.20 -13.35
CA VAL A 30 -2.37 1.08 -12.33
C VAL A 30 -3.02 0.66 -11.02
N VAL A 31 -2.43 -0.30 -10.32
CA VAL A 31 -2.96 -0.78 -9.03
C VAL A 31 -1.92 -0.58 -7.96
N LEU A 32 -2.24 0.23 -6.96
CA LEU A 32 -1.38 0.49 -5.80
C LEU A 32 -2.03 -0.03 -4.51
N PRO A 33 -1.22 -0.44 -3.53
CA PRO A 33 -1.69 -0.71 -2.17
C PRO A 33 -1.99 0.59 -1.42
N GLY A 34 -3.08 0.56 -0.65
CA GLY A 34 -3.33 1.50 0.43
C GLY A 34 -3.30 0.75 1.76
N THR A 35 -2.61 1.28 2.76
CA THR A 35 -2.43 0.65 4.07
C THR A 35 -3.42 1.23 5.07
N ILE A 36 -4.23 0.36 5.68
CA ILE A 36 -5.16 0.75 6.73
C ILE A 36 -4.36 0.94 8.02
N VAL A 37 -4.30 2.18 8.49
CA VAL A 37 -3.50 2.58 9.65
C VAL A 37 -4.33 2.79 10.91
N SER A 38 -5.63 3.03 10.75
CA SER A 38 -6.55 3.23 11.87
C SER A 38 -7.98 2.93 11.46
N ILE A 39 -8.74 2.36 12.39
CA ILE A 39 -10.20 2.23 12.29
C ILE A 39 -10.75 2.74 13.62
N LYS A 40 -11.69 3.68 13.55
CA LYS A 40 -12.37 4.26 14.71
C LYS A 40 -13.66 3.50 15.02
N ASP A 41 -14.15 3.68 16.23
CA ASP A 41 -15.40 3.06 16.71
C ASP A 41 -16.63 3.45 15.88
N ASP A 42 -16.59 4.61 15.21
CA ASP A 42 -17.64 5.09 14.32
C ASP A 42 -17.61 4.46 12.92
N GLY A 43 -16.67 3.54 12.64
CA GLY A 43 -16.49 2.91 11.33
C GLY A 43 -15.64 3.72 10.35
N SER A 44 -15.09 4.86 10.76
CA SER A 44 -14.14 5.62 9.96
C SER A 44 -12.80 4.89 9.88
N CYS A 45 -12.35 4.60 8.67
CA CYS A 45 -11.11 3.91 8.36
C CYS A 45 -10.15 4.87 7.65
N VAL A 46 -8.93 5.01 8.17
CA VAL A 46 -7.87 5.82 7.55
C VAL A 46 -6.93 4.91 6.77
N VAL A 47 -6.77 5.21 5.48
CA VAL A 47 -5.88 4.52 4.57
C VAL A 47 -4.78 5.48 4.11
N LEU A 48 -3.52 5.05 4.17
CA LEU A 48 -2.39 5.76 3.56
C LEU A 48 -1.96 5.08 2.26
N ALA A 49 -1.76 5.87 1.22
CA ALA A 49 -1.24 5.42 -0.07
C ALA A 49 -0.26 6.46 -0.63
N ASP A 50 0.61 6.05 -1.55
CA ASP A 50 1.49 6.98 -2.26
C ASP A 50 0.69 7.98 -3.11
N ASP A 51 1.10 9.26 -3.11
CA ASP A 51 0.31 10.33 -3.74
C ASP A 51 0.50 10.47 -5.27
N THR A 52 1.45 9.73 -5.86
CA THR A 52 1.91 9.91 -7.24
C THR A 52 0.76 10.00 -8.25
N PHE A 53 -0.20 9.06 -8.17
CA PHE A 53 -1.32 8.98 -9.11
C PHE A 53 -2.53 9.82 -8.72
N PHE A 54 -2.67 10.15 -7.44
CA PHE A 54 -3.76 11.02 -6.96
C PHE A 54 -3.59 12.47 -7.41
N ARG A 55 -2.36 12.89 -7.71
CA ARG A 55 -2.04 14.23 -8.22
C ARG A 55 -2.16 14.35 -9.74
N GLN A 56 -2.35 13.25 -10.45
CA GLN A 56 -2.44 13.27 -11.91
C GLN A 56 -3.82 13.79 -12.35
N GLU A 57 -3.82 14.75 -13.26
CA GLU A 57 -5.07 15.23 -13.87
C GLU A 57 -5.76 14.09 -14.63
N ASN A 58 -7.10 14.06 -14.57
CA ASN A 58 -7.93 13.07 -15.27
C ASN A 58 -7.55 11.59 -14.98
N CYS A 59 -7.08 11.31 -13.77
CA CYS A 59 -6.71 9.97 -13.30
C CYS A 59 -7.71 9.46 -12.24
N PRO A 60 -8.94 9.07 -12.64
CA PRO A 60 -9.93 8.60 -11.67
C PRO A 60 -9.46 7.29 -11.03
N PHE A 61 -9.84 7.10 -9.77
CA PHE A 61 -9.50 5.92 -8.99
C PHE A 61 -10.71 5.31 -8.30
N VAL A 62 -10.57 4.03 -7.95
CA VAL A 62 -11.51 3.29 -7.12
C VAL A 62 -10.76 2.57 -6.01
N VAL A 63 -11.40 2.41 -4.85
CA VAL A 63 -10.84 1.71 -3.70
C VAL A 63 -11.66 0.47 -3.43
N ASN A 64 -11.03 -0.70 -3.35
CA ASN A 64 -11.67 -1.98 -3.02
C ASN A 64 -11.11 -2.51 -1.70
N LEU A 65 -12.00 -2.81 -0.76
CA LEU A 65 -11.64 -3.38 0.54
C LEU A 65 -11.23 -4.86 0.40
N PRO A 66 -10.33 -5.37 1.26
CA PRO A 66 -10.01 -6.78 1.28
C PRO A 66 -11.19 -7.61 1.83
N THR A 67 -11.35 -8.82 1.29
CA THR A 67 -12.36 -9.80 1.72
C THR A 67 -11.72 -11.19 1.87
N ALA A 68 -12.48 -12.16 2.40
CA ALA A 68 -12.02 -13.55 2.52
C ALA A 68 -11.52 -14.11 1.17
N GLY A 69 -12.24 -13.81 0.09
CA GLY A 69 -11.93 -14.24 -1.27
C GLY A 69 -10.93 -13.39 -2.05
N GLY A 70 -10.40 -12.31 -1.46
CA GLY A 70 -9.47 -11.39 -2.14
C GLY A 70 -9.82 -9.94 -1.85
N TYR A 71 -10.49 -9.29 -2.80
CA TYR A 71 -10.96 -7.91 -2.70
C TYR A 71 -12.41 -7.80 -3.16
N ASP A 72 -13.15 -6.87 -2.57
CA ASP A 72 -14.55 -6.60 -2.92
C ASP A 72 -14.67 -6.12 -4.38
N GLY A 73 -15.71 -6.55 -5.07
CA GLY A 73 -16.05 -6.06 -6.41
C GLY A 73 -16.73 -4.68 -6.38
N VAL A 74 -17.33 -4.30 -5.25
CA VAL A 74 -17.97 -3.00 -5.07
C VAL A 74 -16.94 -2.00 -4.52
N PRO A 75 -16.65 -0.90 -5.23
CA PRO A 75 -15.72 0.10 -4.73
C PRO A 75 -16.34 0.96 -3.63
N VAL A 76 -15.50 1.41 -2.70
CA VAL A 76 -15.86 2.33 -1.63
C VAL A 76 -15.35 3.72 -1.99
N ALA A 77 -16.22 4.71 -1.95
CA ALA A 77 -15.84 6.10 -2.14
C ALA A 77 -15.25 6.68 -0.84
N PRO A 78 -14.12 7.40 -0.91
CA PRO A 78 -13.61 8.12 0.25
C PRO A 78 -14.54 9.27 0.62
N SER A 79 -14.81 9.43 1.92
CA SER A 79 -15.53 10.59 2.45
C SER A 79 -14.65 11.83 2.53
N MET A 80 -13.34 11.65 2.69
CA MET A 80 -12.34 12.72 2.67
C MET A 80 -11.04 12.21 2.03
N GLN A 81 -10.31 13.14 1.41
CA GLN A 81 -8.98 12.93 0.84
C GLN A 81 -8.09 14.12 1.21
N PHE A 82 -6.88 13.85 1.71
CA PHE A 82 -5.89 14.88 2.00
C PHE A 82 -4.46 14.38 1.73
N PHE A 83 -3.53 15.30 1.51
CA PHE A 83 -2.15 14.98 1.17
C PHE A 83 -1.22 15.35 2.33
N VAL A 84 -0.26 14.49 2.63
CA VAL A 84 0.73 14.65 3.70
C VAL A 84 2.04 13.97 3.32
N ASP A 85 3.14 14.71 3.28
CA ASP A 85 4.52 14.19 3.13
C ASP A 85 4.71 13.12 2.02
N GLY A 86 4.19 13.37 0.81
CA GLY A 86 4.28 12.44 -0.33
C GLY A 86 3.25 11.30 -0.32
N PHE A 87 2.34 11.30 0.66
CA PHE A 87 1.24 10.36 0.78
C PHE A 87 -0.12 11.03 0.59
N CYS A 88 -1.07 10.23 0.15
CA CYS A 88 -2.49 10.52 0.13
C CYS A 88 -3.16 9.72 1.25
N ALA A 89 -3.84 10.43 2.13
CA ALA A 89 -4.68 9.84 3.16
C ALA A 89 -6.14 9.87 2.72
N LEU A 90 -6.76 8.69 2.72
CA LEU A 90 -8.18 8.50 2.41
C LEU A 90 -8.93 8.14 3.69
N VAL A 91 -10.05 8.82 3.92
CA VAL A 91 -11.00 8.44 4.97
C VAL A 91 -12.12 7.67 4.29
N LEU A 92 -12.28 6.40 4.64
CA LEU A 92 -13.33 5.52 4.15
C LEU A 92 -14.35 5.28 5.27
N GLN A 93 -15.60 5.07 4.89
CA GLN A 93 -16.61 4.53 5.80
C GLN A 93 -16.69 3.03 5.57
N VAL A 94 -16.25 2.24 6.56
CA VAL A 94 -16.30 0.77 6.48
C VAL A 94 -17.43 0.26 7.36
N GLN A 95 -18.27 -0.60 6.80
CA GLN A 95 -19.20 -1.32 7.66
C GLN A 95 -18.41 -2.34 8.50
N PRO A 96 -18.77 -2.54 9.79
CA PRO A 96 -18.17 -3.56 10.62
C PRO A 96 -18.40 -4.95 10.01
N ASN A 97 -17.45 -5.45 9.23
CA ASN A 97 -17.51 -6.76 8.59
C ASN A 97 -16.48 -7.75 9.15
N GLY A 98 -15.81 -7.39 10.26
CA GLY A 98 -14.87 -8.24 10.98
C GLY A 98 -13.63 -8.67 10.19
N TYR A 99 -13.47 -8.18 8.95
CA TYR A 99 -12.43 -8.64 8.04
C TYR A 99 -11.32 -7.62 7.79
N VAL A 100 -11.54 -6.36 8.14
CA VAL A 100 -10.61 -5.25 7.88
C VAL A 100 -10.01 -4.76 9.20
N PRO A 101 -8.79 -5.20 9.58
CA PRO A 101 -8.04 -4.61 10.70
C PRO A 101 -7.05 -3.54 10.23
N PRO A 102 -6.63 -2.62 11.12
CA PRO A 102 -5.44 -1.82 10.88
C PRO A 102 -4.17 -2.67 11.00
N VAL A 103 -3.10 -2.22 10.36
CA VAL A 103 -1.77 -2.80 10.57
C VAL A 103 -1.30 -2.61 12.02
N THR A 104 -0.45 -3.52 12.48
CA THR A 104 0.35 -3.32 13.71
C THR A 104 1.67 -2.67 13.32
N PHE A 105 2.06 -1.59 14.00
CA PHE A 105 3.31 -0.89 13.75
C PHE A 105 4.47 -1.48 14.55
N GLU A 106 5.65 -1.50 13.94
CA GLU A 106 6.93 -1.63 14.64
C GLU A 106 7.63 -0.28 14.64
N THR A 107 7.84 0.30 15.82
CA THR A 107 8.43 1.64 15.97
C THR A 107 9.91 1.60 16.34
N GLY A 108 10.48 0.40 16.49
CA GLY A 108 11.91 0.21 16.69
C GLY A 108 12.74 0.58 15.46
N PRO A 109 14.07 0.71 15.61
CA PRO A 109 14.97 0.96 14.50
C PRO A 109 15.03 -0.25 13.56
N VAL A 110 14.96 0.01 12.25
CA VAL A 110 15.12 -1.01 11.20
C VAL A 110 16.61 -1.21 10.95
N ARG A 111 17.10 -2.43 11.18
CA ARG A 111 18.55 -2.73 11.16
C ARG A 111 19.00 -3.22 9.80
N ARG A 112 20.24 -2.89 9.42
CA ARG A 112 20.88 -3.44 8.23
C ARG A 112 20.85 -4.97 8.27
N GLU A 113 20.65 -5.59 7.11
CA GLU A 113 20.53 -7.05 6.91
C GLU A 113 19.27 -7.68 7.50
N GLU A 114 18.40 -6.91 8.17
CA GLU A 114 17.10 -7.40 8.60
C GLU A 114 16.26 -7.83 7.40
N LYS A 115 15.59 -8.98 7.53
CA LYS A 115 14.74 -9.52 6.47
C LYS A 115 13.36 -8.89 6.54
N VAL A 116 12.96 -8.30 5.42
CA VAL A 116 11.69 -7.58 5.26
C VAL A 116 10.92 -8.08 4.04
N TYR A 117 9.63 -7.80 4.01
CA TYR A 117 8.71 -8.32 3.00
C TYR A 117 7.85 -7.19 2.47
N GLY A 118 8.02 -6.86 1.19
CA GLY A 118 7.16 -5.88 0.51
C GLY A 118 5.88 -6.54 0.03
N PHE A 119 4.74 -5.92 0.34
CA PHE A 119 3.46 -6.28 -0.25
C PHE A 119 3.24 -5.50 -1.52
N LEU A 120 3.02 -6.19 -2.64
CA LEU A 120 2.74 -5.55 -3.91
C LEU A 120 1.66 -6.26 -4.72
N PHE A 121 0.97 -5.51 -5.56
CA PHE A 121 0.10 -6.05 -6.58
C PHE A 121 0.92 -6.38 -7.84
N PRO A 122 0.86 -7.60 -8.39
CA PRO A 122 1.56 -7.95 -9.63
C PRO A 122 1.03 -7.16 -10.84
N GLN A 123 1.87 -7.01 -11.87
CA GLN A 123 1.53 -6.32 -13.11
C GLN A 123 0.88 -7.31 -14.13
N GLU A 124 -0.35 -6.97 -14.52
CA GLU A 124 -1.25 -7.46 -15.59
C GLU A 124 -2.00 -8.82 -15.58
N ASP A 125 -3.27 -8.66 -15.96
CA ASP A 125 -4.32 -9.49 -16.57
C ASP A 125 -5.14 -10.56 -15.84
N PHE A 126 -4.70 -11.21 -14.77
CA PHE A 126 -5.56 -12.25 -14.16
C PHE A 126 -5.46 -12.27 -12.65
N PHE A 127 -6.63 -12.23 -11.99
CA PHE A 127 -6.86 -12.54 -10.56
C PHE A 127 -5.63 -12.35 -9.67
N THR A 128 -5.40 -11.14 -9.14
CA THR A 128 -4.20 -10.78 -8.38
C THR A 128 -3.91 -11.75 -7.22
N PRO A 129 -2.90 -12.65 -7.30
CA PRO A 129 -2.26 -13.07 -6.07
C PRO A 129 -1.46 -11.87 -5.57
N THR A 130 -1.67 -11.48 -4.32
CA THR A 130 -0.81 -10.50 -3.65
C THR A 130 0.57 -11.12 -3.48
N MET A 131 1.62 -10.47 -3.96
CA MET A 131 2.98 -11.01 -3.83
C MET A 131 3.66 -10.41 -2.60
N TYR A 132 4.24 -11.28 -1.79
CA TYR A 132 5.15 -10.92 -0.71
C TYR A 132 6.57 -11.12 -1.22
N CYS A 133 7.21 -10.03 -1.64
CA CYS A 133 8.57 -10.06 -2.14
C CYS A 133 9.55 -9.91 -0.98
N PRO A 134 10.36 -10.94 -0.68
CA PRO A 134 11.36 -10.83 0.36
C PRO A 134 12.51 -9.95 -0.12
N GLY A 135 13.12 -9.23 0.82
CA GLY A 135 14.37 -8.51 0.63
C GLY A 135 15.07 -8.32 1.97
N ASN A 136 16.26 -7.74 1.92
CA ASN A 136 16.99 -7.34 3.12
C ASN A 136 17.13 -5.82 3.15
N VAL A 137 17.18 -5.26 4.35
CA VAL A 137 17.58 -3.87 4.58
C VAL A 137 19.04 -3.71 4.15
N THR A 138 19.29 -2.80 3.21
CA THR A 138 20.63 -2.51 2.69
C THR A 138 21.30 -1.37 3.43
N ASP A 139 20.50 -0.42 3.92
CA ASP A 139 20.92 0.68 4.80
C ASP A 139 19.82 0.96 5.83
N GLY A 140 20.17 1.02 7.11
CA GLY A 140 19.21 1.05 8.22
C GLY A 140 18.77 2.46 8.62
N GLY A 141 17.66 2.54 9.36
CA GLY A 141 17.11 3.81 9.88
C GLY A 141 17.28 3.91 11.40
N THR A 142 17.83 5.01 11.90
CA THR A 142 18.02 5.26 13.34
C THR A 142 16.86 6.07 13.95
N GLY A 143 15.63 5.61 13.74
CA GLY A 143 14.45 6.21 14.36
C GLY A 143 13.14 5.76 13.73
N PRO A 144 11.99 6.01 14.40
CA PRO A 144 10.67 5.58 13.93
C PRO A 144 10.21 6.28 12.63
N LEU A 145 10.84 7.42 12.29
CA LEU A 145 10.57 8.20 11.08
C LEU A 145 11.78 8.26 10.13
N ALA A 146 12.80 7.44 10.40
CA ALA A 146 14.01 7.45 9.58
C ALA A 146 13.76 6.74 8.25
N ASN A 147 14.22 7.36 7.16
CA ASN A 147 14.28 6.69 5.87
C ASN A 147 15.36 5.60 5.90
N TRP A 148 15.11 4.49 5.21
CA TRP A 148 16.01 3.34 5.13
C TRP A 148 15.90 2.70 3.74
N ARG A 149 16.90 1.91 3.35
CA ARG A 149 16.99 1.31 2.01
C ARG A 149 16.86 -0.20 2.08
N HIS A 150 16.32 -0.80 1.01
CA HIS A 150 16.11 -2.24 0.92
C HIS A 150 16.41 -2.80 -0.46
N GLY A 151 16.66 -4.11 -0.50
CA GLY A 151 16.83 -4.89 -1.73
C GLY A 151 15.57 -5.60 -2.24
N ILE A 152 14.36 -5.20 -1.83
CA ILE A 152 13.11 -5.80 -2.32
C ILE A 152 12.99 -5.54 -3.83
N PRO A 153 12.81 -6.59 -4.67
CA PRO A 153 12.71 -6.44 -6.12
C PRO A 153 11.31 -5.97 -6.54
N PHE A 154 11.04 -4.68 -6.40
CA PHE A 154 9.80 -4.10 -6.92
C PHE A 154 9.81 -4.05 -8.44
N HIS A 155 8.67 -4.37 -9.06
CA HIS A 155 8.43 -4.07 -10.48
C HIS A 155 8.04 -2.59 -10.65
N SER A 156 7.91 -2.17 -11.92
CA SER A 156 7.48 -0.85 -12.41
C SER A 156 6.80 0.03 -11.34
N PHE A 157 5.50 -0.17 -11.06
CA PHE A 157 4.76 0.68 -10.11
C PHE A 157 4.68 0.06 -8.71
N GLY A 158 5.16 -1.17 -8.54
CA GLY A 158 5.10 -1.90 -7.27
C GLY A 158 5.93 -1.26 -6.16
N ARG A 159 6.75 -0.24 -6.44
CA ARG A 159 7.50 0.52 -5.43
C ARG A 159 6.71 1.66 -4.79
N PHE A 160 5.58 2.07 -5.38
CA PHE A 160 4.80 3.21 -4.88
C PHE A 160 3.82 2.76 -3.80
N GLY A 161 4.05 3.20 -2.56
CA GLY A 161 3.14 3.00 -1.44
C GLY A 161 3.10 1.57 -0.92
N SER A 162 4.01 0.69 -1.35
CA SER A 162 4.01 -0.71 -0.93
C SER A 162 4.38 -0.83 0.54
N PRO A 163 3.49 -1.38 1.38
CA PRO A 163 3.79 -1.56 2.79
C PRO A 163 4.82 -2.68 2.95
N ILE A 164 5.80 -2.42 3.82
CA ILE A 164 6.91 -3.33 4.10
C ILE A 164 6.79 -3.84 5.53
N PHE A 165 6.89 -5.16 5.68
CA PHE A 165 6.67 -5.85 6.94
C PHE A 165 7.93 -6.58 7.40
N ASN A 166 8.11 -6.70 8.71
CA ASN A 166 9.10 -7.61 9.29
C ASN A 166 8.56 -9.06 9.32
N GLN A 167 9.38 -9.98 9.86
CA GLN A 167 9.03 -11.40 10.00
C GLN A 167 7.84 -11.68 10.95
N SER A 168 7.45 -10.70 11.77
CA SER A 168 6.29 -10.80 12.67
C SER A 168 5.00 -10.29 12.00
N GLY A 169 5.09 -9.74 10.79
CA GLY A 169 3.96 -9.12 10.10
C GLY A 169 3.63 -7.71 10.59
N HIS A 170 4.52 -7.07 11.34
CA HIS A 170 4.39 -5.67 11.72
C HIS A 170 4.89 -4.77 10.59
N LEU A 171 4.20 -3.66 10.36
CA LEU A 171 4.61 -2.65 9.40
C LEU A 171 5.86 -1.93 9.91
N VAL A 172 6.93 -1.96 9.11
CA VAL A 172 8.21 -1.30 9.39
C VAL A 172 8.50 -0.12 8.44
N GLY A 173 7.69 0.05 7.39
CA GLY A 173 7.81 1.16 6.46
C GLY A 173 6.81 1.08 5.33
N ILE A 174 6.69 2.17 4.58
CA ILE A 174 5.96 2.24 3.31
C ILE A 174 6.97 2.69 2.27
N SER A 175 7.09 1.93 1.17
CA SER A 175 8.03 2.27 0.12
C SER A 175 7.56 3.51 -0.65
N TYR A 176 8.50 4.34 -1.04
CA TYR A 176 8.29 5.50 -1.89
C TYR A 176 9.44 5.59 -2.90
N GLN A 177 9.27 6.37 -3.97
CA GLN A 177 10.37 6.68 -4.86
C GLN A 177 11.15 7.87 -4.31
N ASP A 178 12.43 7.67 -4.01
CA ASP A 178 13.35 8.76 -3.74
C ASP A 178 13.68 9.47 -5.06
N TYR A 179 13.23 10.71 -5.22
CA TYR A 179 13.48 11.54 -6.40
C TYR A 179 14.78 12.33 -6.30
N GLU A 180 15.46 12.30 -5.14
CA GLU A 180 16.68 13.08 -4.88
C GLU A 180 17.97 12.22 -4.93
N ALA A 181 17.85 10.91 -5.17
CA ALA A 181 18.97 9.95 -5.21
C ALA A 181 19.63 9.78 -6.59
#